data_AF-A0A6B3FIC9-F1
#
_entry.id   AF-A0A6B3FIC9-F1
#
_cell.length_a   1.000
_cell.length_b   1.000
_cell.length_c   1.000
_cell.angle_alpha   90.00
_cell.angle_beta   90.00
_cell.angle_gamma   90.00
#
_symmetry.space_group_name_H-M   'P 1'
#
loop_
_entity.id
_entity.type
_entity.pdbx_description
1 polymer ?
#
loop_
_entity_poly.entity_id
_entity_poly.type
_entity_poly.pdbx_seq_one_letter_code
_entity_poly.pdbx_strand_id
1 'polypeptide(L)'
;RGMEEAQALAAEGIPCTVVPGISSTISVPGAVGIPVTHRGVAHEFTVVSGHVAPEDPRSLVDWAAIARLRGTLVLLMAVDKIGAIAAALIAHGK
;
A
#
# COMPACT_ATOMS: atom_id res chain seq x y z
N ARG A 1 -3.24 2.15 12.84
CA ARG A 1 -4.55 1.93 13.50
C ARG A 1 -4.63 0.56 14.18
N GLY A 2 -4.75 -0.58 13.51
CA GLY A 2 -4.91 -1.88 14.21
C GLY A 2 -3.78 -2.29 15.18
N MET A 3 -2.51 -2.06 14.83
CA MET A 3 -1.39 -2.40 15.73
C MET A 3 -1.23 -1.45 16.92
N GLU A 4 -1.60 -0.18 16.78
CA GLU A 4 -1.56 0.78 17.89
C GLU A 4 -2.53 0.36 19.01
N GLU A 5 -3.72 -0.13 18.65
CA GLU A 5 -4.72 -0.65 19.59
C GLU A 5 -4.21 -1.91 20.31
N ALA A 6 -3.64 -2.87 19.55
CA ALA A 6 -3.07 -4.09 20.12
C ALA A 6 -1.91 -3.80 21.07
N GLN A 7 -1.05 -2.83 20.74
CA GLN A 7 0.04 -2.38 21.60
C GLN A 7 -0.46 -1.73 22.89
N ALA A 8 -1.50 -0.89 22.80
CA ALA A 8 -2.11 -0.28 23.98
C ALA A 8 -2.72 -1.32 24.93
N LEU A 9 -3.42 -2.33 24.40
CA LEU A 9 -3.96 -3.43 25.22
C LEU A 9 -2.85 -4.27 25.86
N ALA A 10 -1.79 -4.56 25.10
CA ALA A 10 -0.65 -5.33 25.60
C ALA A 10 0.10 -4.60 26.73
N ALA A 11 0.22 -3.27 26.66
CA ALA A 11 0.84 -2.45 27.71
C ALA A 11 0.09 -2.55 29.05
N GLU A 12 -1.22 -2.76 29.00
CA GLU A 12 -2.09 -2.95 30.18
C GLU A 12 -2.29 -4.43 30.55
N GLY A 13 -1.59 -5.35 29.87
CA GLY A 13 -1.75 -6.79 30.11
C GLY A 13 -3.11 -7.36 29.70
N ILE A 14 -3.87 -6.66 28.85
CA ILE A 14 -5.18 -7.09 28.38
C ILE A 14 -5.00 -8.03 27.17
N PRO A 15 -5.46 -9.29 27.26
CA PRO A 15 -5.32 -10.23 26.16
C PRO A 15 -6.20 -9.80 24.97
N CYS A 16 -5.62 -9.81 23.77
CA CYS A 16 -6.34 -9.56 22.53
C CYS A 16 -6.10 -10.70 21.53
N THR A 17 -7.04 -10.88 20.61
CA THR A 17 -6.92 -11.82 19.49
C THR A 17 -7.07 -11.06 18.19
N VAL A 18 -6.09 -11.19 17.29
CA VAL A 18 -6.18 -10.64 15.94
C VAL A 18 -6.80 -11.68 15.02
N VAL A 19 -7.95 -11.35 14.43
CA VAL A 19 -8.62 -12.19 13.43
C VAL A 19 -8.30 -11.63 12.04
N PRO A 20 -7.57 -12.37 11.17
CA PRO A 20 -7.24 -11.88 9.83
C PRO A 20 -8.47 -11.62 8.97
N GLY A 21 -8.48 -10.49 8.28
CA GLY A 21 -9.50 -10.13 7.29
C GLY A 21 -9.00 -10.23 5.85
N ILE A 22 -9.94 -10.12 4.89
CA ILE A 22 -9.59 -10.00 3.46
C ILE A 22 -9.26 -8.53 3.16
N SER A 23 -8.01 -8.26 2.81
CA SER A 23 -7.57 -6.89 2.50
C SER A 23 -8.20 -6.34 1.21
N SER A 24 -8.58 -5.06 1.23
CA SER A 24 -9.05 -4.32 0.06
C SER A 24 -8.02 -4.27 -1.07
N THR A 25 -6.73 -4.42 -0.73
CA THR A 25 -5.63 -4.46 -1.71
C THR A 25 -5.73 -5.63 -2.67
N ILE A 26 -6.49 -6.67 -2.32
CA ILE A 26 -6.70 -7.87 -3.14
C ILE A 26 -8.17 -7.99 -3.55
N SER A 27 -9.11 -7.80 -2.61
CA SER A 27 -10.53 -8.03 -2.88
C SER A 27 -11.15 -7.01 -3.83
N VAL A 28 -10.81 -5.73 -3.72
CA VAL A 28 -11.39 -4.68 -4.58
C VAL A 28 -10.96 -4.84 -6.04
N PRO A 29 -9.66 -4.95 -6.40
CA PRO A 29 -9.28 -5.18 -7.78
C PRO A 29 -9.83 -6.51 -8.30
N GLY A 30 -9.82 -7.57 -7.47
CA GLY A 30 -10.41 -8.86 -7.85
C GLY A 30 -11.91 -8.80 -8.15
N ALA A 31 -12.68 -8.00 -7.38
CA ALA A 31 -14.12 -7.81 -7.59
C ALA A 31 -14.48 -7.16 -8.93
N VAL A 32 -13.53 -6.45 -9.56
CA VAL A 32 -13.68 -5.84 -10.88
C VAL A 32 -12.85 -6.54 -11.97
N GLY A 33 -12.38 -7.76 -11.70
CA GLY A 33 -11.66 -8.58 -12.68
C GLY A 33 -10.20 -8.20 -12.90
N ILE A 34 -9.59 -7.44 -11.98
CA ILE A 34 -8.17 -7.06 -12.03
C ILE A 34 -7.40 -7.97 -11.05
N PRO A 35 -6.68 -8.99 -11.51
CA PRO A 35 -5.85 -9.80 -10.63
C PRO A 35 -4.58 -9.02 -10.24
N VAL A 36 -4.19 -9.08 -8.96
CA VAL A 36 -2.99 -8.37 -8.47
C VAL A 36 -1.68 -8.98 -8.97
N THR A 37 -1.71 -10.25 -9.39
CA THR A 37 -0.62 -10.92 -10.10
C THR A 37 -1.19 -11.65 -11.30
N HIS A 38 -0.42 -11.75 -12.37
CA HIS A 38 -0.83 -12.47 -13.57
C HIS A 38 0.40 -13.03 -14.28
N ARG A 39 0.34 -14.33 -14.63
CA ARG A 39 1.44 -15.01 -15.30
C ARG A 39 1.80 -14.28 -16.60
N GLY A 40 3.07 -13.93 -16.75
CA GLY A 40 3.57 -13.21 -17.93
C GLY A 40 3.21 -11.71 -17.99
N VAL A 41 2.55 -11.17 -16.97
CA VAL A 41 2.17 -9.73 -16.91
C VAL A 41 2.71 -9.09 -15.64
N ALA A 42 2.38 -9.61 -14.47
CA ALA A 42 2.83 -9.11 -13.17
C ALA A 42 3.20 -10.29 -12.25
N HIS A 43 4.49 -10.42 -11.92
CA HIS A 43 5.00 -11.50 -11.03
C HIS A 43 5.08 -11.08 -9.57
N GLU A 44 4.83 -9.80 -9.28
CA GLU A 44 4.87 -9.20 -7.96
C GLU A 44 3.71 -8.21 -7.82
N PHE A 45 3.31 -7.91 -6.58
CA PHE A 45 2.48 -6.76 -6.28
C PHE A 45 3.01 -6.07 -5.04
N THR A 46 2.93 -4.74 -5.03
CA THR A 46 3.45 -3.91 -3.94
C THR A 46 2.31 -3.06 -3.39
N VAL A 47 2.16 -3.06 -2.08
CA VAL A 47 1.19 -2.22 -1.37
C VAL A 47 1.96 -1.13 -0.62
N VAL A 48 1.62 0.14 -0.87
CA VAL A 48 2.17 1.26 -0.12
C VAL A 48 1.06 2.22 0.32
N SER A 49 1.31 2.96 1.39
CA SER A 49 0.45 4.05 1.83
C SER A 49 0.82 5.33 1.07
N GLY A 50 -0.16 5.96 0.44
CA GLY A 50 -0.05 7.30 -0.15
C GLY A 50 -0.68 8.40 0.73
N HIS A 51 -0.82 8.16 2.04
CA HIS A 51 -1.44 9.11 2.97
C HIS A 51 -0.69 10.45 3.07
N VAL A 52 0.62 10.41 2.88
CA VAL A 52 1.47 11.60 2.74
C VAL A 52 2.06 11.67 1.33
N ALA A 53 2.33 12.88 0.86
CA ALA A 53 2.84 13.09 -0.49
C ALA A 53 4.31 12.63 -0.61
N PRO A 54 4.80 12.30 -1.82
CA PRO A 54 6.17 11.83 -2.03
C PRO A 54 7.28 12.73 -1.49
N GLU A 55 7.08 14.04 -1.59
CA GLU A 55 7.99 15.09 -1.14
C GLU A 55 7.87 15.41 0.36
N ASP A 56 6.87 14.86 1.05
CA ASP A 56 6.69 15.07 2.48
C ASP A 56 7.81 14.37 3.26
N PRO A 57 8.50 15.03 4.20
CA PRO A 57 9.57 14.42 4.99
C PRO A 57 9.10 13.24 5.85
N ARG A 58 7.79 13.08 6.06
CA ARG A 58 7.19 11.93 6.74
C ARG A 58 6.99 10.72 5.83
N SER A 59 7.15 10.88 4.51
CA SER A 59 7.08 9.77 3.56
C SER A 59 8.27 8.85 3.76
N LEU A 60 7.99 7.61 4.16
CA LEU A 60 8.99 6.55 4.27
C LEU A 60 9.06 5.66 3.01
N VAL A 61 8.24 5.96 1.99
CA VAL A 61 8.18 5.18 0.75
C VAL A 61 9.34 5.59 -0.16
N ASP A 62 10.12 4.61 -0.62
CA ASP A 62 11.09 4.81 -1.69
C ASP A 62 10.37 4.85 -3.05
N TRP A 63 9.87 6.04 -3.40
CA TRP A 63 9.13 6.28 -4.65
C TRP A 63 9.96 5.94 -5.89
N ALA A 64 11.27 6.15 -5.84
CA ALA A 64 12.17 5.84 -6.94
C ALA A 64 12.30 4.33 -7.15
N ALA A 65 12.43 3.54 -6.08
CA ALA A 65 12.47 2.09 -6.17
C ALA A 65 11.16 1.51 -6.70
N ILE A 66 10.01 1.91 -6.14
CA ILE A 66 8.72 1.35 -6.56
C ILE A 66 8.32 1.77 -7.98
N ALA A 67 8.82 2.90 -8.47
CA ALA A 67 8.63 3.29 -9.86
C ALA A 67 9.28 2.29 -10.82
N ARG A 68 10.45 1.74 -10.45
CA ARG A 68 11.20 0.77 -11.28
C ARG A 68 10.67 -0.66 -11.20
N LEU A 69 9.83 -0.98 -10.23
CA LEU A 69 9.18 -2.30 -10.14
C LEU A 69 8.31 -2.54 -11.38
N ARG A 70 8.02 -3.79 -11.73
CA ARG A 70 7.24 -4.12 -12.94
C ARG A 70 5.93 -4.82 -12.64
N GLY A 71 5.66 -5.14 -11.37
CA GLY A 71 4.39 -5.68 -10.92
C GLY A 71 3.29 -4.64 -10.72
N THR A 72 2.21 -5.11 -10.10
CA THR A 72 1.04 -4.29 -9.77
C THR A 72 1.32 -3.44 -8.55
N LEU A 73 1.11 -2.12 -8.65
CA LEU A 73 1.23 -1.20 -7.54
C LEU A 73 -0.17 -0.85 -7.00
N VAL A 74 -0.40 -1.11 -5.71
CA VAL A 74 -1.63 -0.76 -5.00
C VAL A 74 -1.33 0.34 -3.99
N LEU A 75 -1.98 1.50 -4.16
CA LEU A 75 -1.81 2.67 -3.30
C LEU A 75 -2.99 2.80 -2.33
N LEU A 76 -2.75 2.61 -1.04
CA LEU A 76 -3.75 2.82 0.00
C LEU A 76 -3.78 4.29 0.44
N MET A 77 -4.98 4.83 0.72
CA MET A 77 -5.16 6.19 1.24
C MET A 77 -4.54 7.29 0.37
N ALA A 78 -4.45 7.06 -0.95
CA ALA A 78 -3.70 7.90 -1.88
C ALA A 78 -4.56 8.91 -2.67
N VAL A 79 -5.88 8.86 -2.55
CA VAL A 79 -6.81 9.62 -3.43
C VAL A 79 -6.48 11.11 -3.44
N ASP A 80 -6.30 11.73 -2.26
CA ASP A 80 -6.03 13.16 -2.14
C ASP A 80 -4.66 13.57 -2.70
N LYS A 81 -3.73 12.63 -2.84
CA LYS A 81 -2.33 12.85 -3.26
C LYS A 81 -2.01 12.18 -4.60
N ILE A 82 -3.01 11.67 -5.30
CA ILE A 82 -2.79 10.81 -6.48
C ILE A 82 -2.03 11.51 -7.60
N GLY A 83 -2.24 12.82 -7.78
CA GLY A 83 -1.51 13.61 -8.77
C GLY A 83 -0.02 13.73 -8.47
N ALA A 84 0.34 14.02 -7.21
CA ALA A 84 1.74 14.11 -6.78
C ALA A 84 2.44 12.73 -6.86
N ILE A 85 1.74 11.68 -6.44
CA ILE A 85 2.22 10.30 -6.52
C ILE A 85 2.46 9.89 -7.97
N ALA A 86 1.51 10.14 -8.87
CA ALA A 86 1.66 9.83 -10.28
C ALA A 86 2.86 10.58 -10.91
N ALA A 87 3.02 11.86 -10.59
CA ALA A 87 4.15 12.65 -11.07
C ALA A 87 5.50 12.08 -10.59
N ALA A 88 5.61 11.70 -9.32
CA ALA A 88 6.82 11.08 -8.77
C ALA A 88 7.13 9.73 -9.44
N LEU A 89 6.11 8.89 -9.65
CA LEU A 89 6.27 7.60 -10.31
C LEU A 89 6.77 7.76 -11.76
N ILE A 90 6.18 8.68 -12.54
CA ILE A 90 6.60 8.98 -13.91
C ILE A 90 8.03 9.52 -13.92
N ALA A 91 8.38 10.45 -13.02
CA ALA A 91 9.71 11.02 -12.93
C ALA A 91 10.81 9.97 -12.63
N HIS A 92 10.44 8.84 -12.03
CA HIS A 92 11.36 7.76 -11.67
C HIS A 92 11.25 6.51 -12.56
N GLY A 93 10.52 6.58 -13.68
CA GLY A 93 10.55 5.57 -14.74
C GLY A 93 9.35 4.61 -14.81
N LYS A 94 8.17 5.03 -14.32
CA LYS A 94 6.90 4.39 -14.71
C LYS A 94 6.41 4.84 -16.08
#